data_AF-A0A2K0U6R7-F1
#
_entry.id   AF-A0A2K0U6R7-F1
#
_cell.length_a   1.000
_cell.length_b   1.000
_cell.length_c   1.000
_cell.angle_alpha   90.00
_cell.angle_beta   90.00
_cell.angle_gamma   90.00
#
_symmetry.space_group_name_H-M   'P 1'
#
loop_
_entity.id
_entity.type
_entity.pdbx_description
1 polymer ?
#
loop_
_entity_poly.entity_id
_entity_poly.type
_entity_poly.pdbx_seq_one_letter_code
_entity_poly.pdbx_strand_id
1 'polypeptide(L)'
;MNAQVSFLVGTYTLIHIPLDLYPTLLQPLLRILLPQTQSLNFSRDSREYELEGLTTDYQHGFLNISITPIECSVVCHSSWAKNVFEPALNALPKPLKNTVKLYKDTYMILAVTSAGLDPGGRVMELSSPLAFAGIPIFFITTYYSDFILVPAKEKQKVVQALLAKGFELSENQSNFVNPSMYAPNSSDTDLSQKPPSTPPPSNDDELQARTFKLLLKHDVKARVEPDLELVQCSGREISPLTNAYGHRPSMSRKSSTDYRRSWISHVDTKLYTCIVSALVSQPRFLSLTLAQDDPPSLLLDKALLPNFDDSLVGDTEGVLIPIFLDLGGLSSESTGIVCGVAGRLVKGTDMAESSELSYLSTSRAGTVILSRVQSIRALEILNPLLTKGS
;
A
#
# COMPACT_ATOMS: atom_id res chain seq x y z
N MET A 1 -10.15 -13.46 -19.26
CA MET A 1 -9.20 -12.74 -18.38
C MET A 1 -9.59 -13.17 -16.98
N ASN A 2 -8.71 -13.89 -16.28
CA ASN A 2 -9.04 -14.48 -14.97
C ASN A 2 -8.19 -13.80 -13.90
N ALA A 3 -8.33 -12.47 -13.77
CA ALA A 3 -7.75 -11.75 -12.64
C ALA A 3 -8.70 -11.93 -11.45
N GLN A 4 -8.21 -12.57 -10.39
CA GLN A 4 -8.97 -12.78 -9.17
C GLN A 4 -8.69 -11.64 -8.20
N VAL A 5 -9.76 -11.09 -7.64
CA VAL A 5 -9.68 -10.01 -6.66
C VAL A 5 -10.22 -10.49 -5.33
N SER A 6 -9.41 -10.37 -4.28
CA SER A 6 -9.79 -10.70 -2.91
C SER A 6 -9.84 -9.44 -2.05
N PHE A 7 -10.77 -9.42 -1.09
CA PHE A 7 -10.85 -8.36 -0.10
C PHE A 7 -10.15 -8.80 1.18
N LEU A 8 -9.12 -8.06 1.59
CA LEU A 8 -8.48 -8.31 2.87
C LEU A 8 -9.44 -7.97 4.01
N VAL A 9 -9.38 -8.75 5.10
CA VAL A 9 -10.25 -8.58 6.26
C VAL A 9 -9.81 -7.36 7.08
N GLY A 10 -10.77 -6.53 7.44
CA GLY A 10 -10.56 -5.39 8.34
C GLY A 10 -10.65 -4.03 7.64
N THR A 11 -10.29 -2.99 8.37
CA THR A 11 -10.23 -1.62 7.85
C THR A 11 -8.86 -1.03 8.11
N TYR A 12 -8.41 -0.19 7.20
CA TYR A 12 -7.05 0.34 7.20
C TYR A 12 -7.08 1.86 7.22
N THR A 13 -6.07 2.44 7.86
CA THR A 13 -5.90 3.89 7.97
C THR A 13 -4.61 4.29 7.26
N LEU A 14 -4.70 5.34 6.45
CA LEU A 14 -3.57 5.99 5.81
C LEU A 14 -3.04 7.11 6.71
N ILE A 15 -1.71 7.17 6.86
CA ILE A 15 -1.01 8.13 7.72
C ILE A 15 0.06 8.82 6.90
N HIS A 16 0.02 10.15 6.88
CA HIS A 16 1.07 11.02 6.36
C HIS A 16 1.98 11.49 7.48
N ILE A 17 3.29 11.28 7.34
CA ILE A 17 4.32 11.76 8.25
C ILE A 17 5.32 12.63 7.45
N PRO A 18 5.45 13.93 7.77
CA PRO A 18 6.52 14.77 7.24
C PRO A 18 7.92 14.21 7.54
N LEU A 19 8.86 14.37 6.61
CA LEU A 19 10.21 13.78 6.74
C LEU A 19 10.98 14.28 7.97
N ASP A 20 10.78 15.53 8.37
CA ASP A 20 11.38 16.10 9.58
C ASP A 20 10.87 15.46 10.88
N LEU A 21 9.67 14.88 10.85
CA LEU A 21 9.09 14.15 11.98
C LEU A 21 9.32 12.64 11.93
N TYR A 22 9.86 12.11 10.83
CA TYR A 22 10.17 10.68 10.70
C TYR A 22 11.03 10.15 11.86
N PRO A 23 12.15 10.80 12.27
CA PRO A 23 12.95 10.30 13.39
C PRO A 23 12.19 10.30 14.72
N THR A 24 11.30 11.28 14.93
CA THR A 24 10.48 11.37 16.16
C THR A 24 9.41 10.27 16.19
N LEU A 25 8.90 9.86 15.03
CA LEU A 25 7.87 8.84 14.89
C LEU A 25 8.41 7.45 14.52
N LEU A 26 9.74 7.27 14.53
CA LEU A 26 10.38 5.98 14.28
C LEU A 26 9.96 4.93 15.32
N GLN A 27 9.77 5.32 16.58
CA GLN A 27 9.36 4.37 17.61
C GLN A 27 7.96 3.77 17.33
N PRO A 28 6.91 4.57 17.06
CA PRO A 28 5.62 4.05 16.57
C PRO A 28 5.73 3.14 15.34
N LEU A 29 6.58 3.51 14.36
CA LEU A 29 6.82 2.69 13.16
C LEU A 29 7.43 1.32 13.51
N LEU A 30 8.38 1.28 14.45
CA LEU A 30 8.98 0.02 14.90
C LEU A 30 7.98 -0.82 15.70
N ARG A 31 7.06 -0.21 16.45
CA ARG A 31 6.02 -0.93 17.21
C ARG A 31 5.00 -1.62 16.30
N ILE A 32 4.61 -0.97 15.20
CA ILE A 32 3.72 -1.61 14.24
C ILE A 32 4.46 -2.68 13.43
N LEU A 33 5.75 -2.49 13.12
CA LEU A 33 6.57 -3.47 12.39
C LEU A 33 6.84 -4.73 13.23
N LEU A 34 7.07 -4.55 14.53
CA LEU A 34 7.42 -5.58 15.49
C LEU A 34 6.28 -5.70 16.51
N PRO A 35 5.20 -6.45 16.22
CA PRO A 35 4.01 -6.55 17.07
C PRO A 35 4.24 -7.36 18.37
N GLN A 36 5.46 -7.31 18.93
CA GLN A 36 5.85 -8.01 20.15
C GLN A 36 4.99 -7.62 21.35
N THR A 37 4.42 -6.40 21.37
CA THR A 37 3.51 -6.02 22.46
C THR A 37 2.26 -6.88 22.53
N GLN A 38 1.86 -7.53 21.43
CA GLN A 38 0.78 -8.52 21.40
C GLN A 38 1.19 -9.88 22.00
N SER A 39 2.48 -10.18 22.02
CA SER A 39 3.03 -11.41 22.64
C SER A 39 3.40 -11.21 24.12
N LEU A 40 3.48 -9.95 24.58
CA LEU A 40 3.71 -9.59 25.96
C LEU A 40 2.34 -9.48 26.65
N ASN A 41 2.09 -10.29 27.68
CA ASN A 41 0.86 -10.24 28.49
C ASN A 41 0.77 -8.92 29.27
N PHE A 42 0.49 -7.80 28.60
CA PHE A 42 0.14 -6.56 29.25
C PHE A 42 -1.17 -6.70 30.01
N SER A 43 -1.44 -5.81 30.97
CA SER A 43 -2.74 -5.78 31.66
C SER A 43 -3.87 -5.72 30.63
N ARG A 44 -5.02 -6.34 30.93
CA ARG A 44 -6.27 -6.19 30.15
C ARG A 44 -6.68 -4.74 29.95
N ASP A 45 -6.21 -3.85 30.83
CA ASP A 45 -6.45 -2.41 30.74
C ASP A 45 -5.54 -1.68 29.74
N SER A 46 -4.59 -2.39 29.12
CA SER A 46 -3.71 -1.83 28.09
C SER A 46 -4.47 -1.60 26.79
N ARG A 47 -4.25 -0.45 26.16
CA ARG A 47 -4.81 -0.12 24.82
C ARG A 47 -4.32 -1.04 23.71
N GLU A 48 -3.31 -1.87 23.99
CA GLU A 48 -2.68 -2.81 23.06
C GLU A 48 -2.85 -4.26 23.50
N TYR A 49 -3.81 -4.58 24.36
CA TYR A 49 -4.00 -5.94 24.86
C TYR A 49 -4.35 -6.94 23.74
N GLU A 50 -5.18 -6.54 22.77
CA GLU A 50 -5.56 -7.34 21.59
C GLU A 50 -5.84 -6.42 20.40
N LEU A 51 -4.81 -6.10 19.62
CA LEU A 51 -4.96 -5.31 18.41
C LEU A 51 -5.41 -6.18 17.24
N GLU A 52 -6.48 -5.76 16.59
CA GLU A 52 -6.94 -6.35 15.32
C GLU A 52 -5.93 -6.14 14.19
N GLY A 53 -6.09 -6.88 13.09
CA GLY A 53 -5.26 -6.74 11.87
C GLY A 53 -4.02 -7.64 11.84
N LEU A 54 -3.88 -8.54 12.82
CA LEU A 54 -2.95 -9.67 12.75
C LEU A 54 -3.69 -10.98 12.46
N THR A 55 -3.04 -11.89 11.75
CA THR A 55 -3.50 -13.27 11.57
C THR A 55 -3.28 -14.11 12.83
N THR A 56 -3.75 -15.36 12.83
CA THR A 56 -3.52 -16.31 13.93
C THR A 56 -2.04 -16.61 14.19
N ASP A 57 -1.19 -16.35 13.21
CA ASP A 57 0.26 -16.53 13.28
C ASP A 57 1.00 -15.21 13.57
N TYR A 58 0.25 -14.18 14.01
CA TYR A 58 0.74 -12.85 14.36
C TYR A 58 1.36 -12.08 13.17
N GLN A 59 1.06 -12.45 11.94
CA GLN A 59 1.46 -11.69 10.75
C GLN A 59 0.46 -10.59 10.44
N HIS A 60 0.88 -9.50 9.82
CA HIS A 60 -0.04 -8.45 9.43
C HIS A 60 -0.97 -8.91 8.31
N GLY A 61 -2.27 -8.65 8.46
CA GLY A 61 -3.21 -8.77 7.33
C GLY A 61 -2.79 -7.88 6.18
N PHE A 62 -2.44 -6.62 6.50
CA PHE A 62 -1.71 -5.72 5.61
C PHE A 62 -1.00 -4.62 6.41
N LEU A 63 0.24 -4.33 6.05
CA LEU A 63 1.02 -3.19 6.52
C LEU A 63 1.87 -2.68 5.35
N ASN A 64 1.80 -1.39 5.06
CA ASN A 64 2.74 -0.74 4.15
C ASN A 64 3.41 0.45 4.85
N ILE A 65 4.73 0.54 4.75
CA ILE A 65 5.54 1.64 5.26
C ILE A 65 6.41 2.12 4.08
N SER A 66 6.12 3.32 3.58
CA SER A 66 6.85 3.92 2.47
C SER A 66 7.51 5.22 2.89
N ILE A 67 8.83 5.25 2.93
CA ILE A 67 9.66 6.45 3.02
C ILE A 67 10.09 6.81 1.60
N THR A 68 9.85 8.05 1.21
CA THR A 68 10.19 8.61 -0.10
C THR A 68 10.85 9.97 0.08
N PRO A 69 11.44 10.56 -0.97
CA PRO A 69 11.95 11.93 -0.94
C PRO A 69 10.90 13.01 -0.60
N ILE A 70 9.60 12.69 -0.68
CA ILE A 70 8.50 13.62 -0.41
C ILE A 70 8.00 13.48 1.03
N GLU A 71 7.88 12.25 1.53
CA GLU A 71 7.21 11.94 2.80
C GLU A 71 7.47 10.53 3.30
N CYS A 72 7.08 10.27 4.55
CA CYS A 72 6.79 8.94 5.04
C CYS A 72 5.26 8.71 5.04
N SER A 73 4.81 7.62 4.44
CA SER A 73 3.42 7.19 4.34
C SER A 73 3.27 5.81 4.98
N VAL A 74 2.24 5.64 5.81
CA VAL A 74 1.94 4.36 6.47
C VAL A 74 0.51 3.95 6.17
N VAL A 75 0.31 2.70 5.80
CA VAL A 75 -1.01 2.06 5.76
C VAL A 75 -0.97 0.92 6.75
N CYS A 76 -1.79 1.00 7.80
CA CYS A 76 -1.89 -0.07 8.80
C CYS A 76 -3.35 -0.28 9.17
N HIS A 77 -3.66 -1.41 9.80
CA HIS A 77 -5.03 -1.66 10.27
C HIS A 77 -5.45 -0.57 11.27
N SER A 78 -6.72 -0.14 11.22
CA SER A 78 -7.22 1.03 11.95
C SER A 78 -7.01 0.94 13.47
N SER A 79 -6.98 -0.28 14.03
CA SER A 79 -6.62 -0.53 15.43
C SER A 79 -5.20 -0.03 15.78
N TRP A 80 -4.22 -0.21 14.90
CA TRP A 80 -2.84 0.22 15.11
C TRP A 80 -2.69 1.73 14.97
N ALA A 81 -3.37 2.32 14.00
CA ALA A 81 -3.46 3.78 13.88
C ALA A 81 -4.00 4.42 15.17
N LYS A 82 -5.12 3.89 15.68
CA LYS A 82 -5.78 4.40 16.89
C LYS A 82 -4.99 4.16 18.17
N ASN A 83 -4.41 2.97 18.34
CA ASN A 83 -3.83 2.58 19.63
C ASN A 83 -2.32 2.79 19.73
N VAL A 84 -1.62 2.96 18.59
CA VAL A 84 -0.16 3.20 18.55
C VAL A 84 0.16 4.61 18.07
N PHE A 85 -0.37 5.04 16.92
CA PHE A 85 -0.05 6.37 16.38
C PHE A 85 -0.76 7.50 17.11
N GLU A 86 -2.08 7.43 17.34
CA GLU A 86 -2.77 8.55 18.01
C GLU A 86 -2.16 8.91 19.37
N PRO A 87 -1.79 7.96 20.26
CA PRO A 87 -1.12 8.30 21.51
C PRO A 87 0.24 8.98 21.29
N ALA A 88 1.04 8.50 20.34
CA ALA A 88 2.32 9.11 20.01
C ALA A 88 2.15 10.54 19.47
N LEU A 89 1.16 10.77 18.60
CA LEU A 89 0.83 12.09 18.06
C LEU A 89 0.27 13.03 19.13
N ASN A 90 -0.49 12.51 20.09
CA ASN A 90 -1.01 13.29 21.23
C ASN A 90 0.09 13.74 22.19
N ALA A 91 1.24 13.06 22.21
CA ALA A 91 2.40 13.47 22.98
C ALA A 91 3.23 14.58 22.29
N LEU A 92 2.99 14.84 21.00
CA LEU A 92 3.68 15.90 20.27
C LEU A 92 3.11 17.30 20.57
N PRO A 93 3.94 18.35 20.51
CA PRO A 93 3.45 19.73 20.48
C PRO A 93 2.40 19.94 19.37
N LYS A 94 1.33 20.67 19.66
CA LYS A 94 0.21 20.91 18.72
C LYS A 94 0.64 21.33 17.30
N PRO A 95 1.63 22.23 17.11
CA PRO A 95 2.08 22.60 15.76
C PRO A 95 2.62 21.42 14.97
N LEU A 96 3.43 20.56 15.58
CA LEU A 96 4.01 19.37 14.95
C LEU A 96 2.96 18.28 14.75
N LYS A 97 2.05 18.10 15.70
CA LYS A 97 0.93 17.17 15.56
C LYS A 97 0.08 17.48 14.31
N ASN A 98 -0.14 18.75 14.01
CA ASN A 98 -1.00 19.18 12.90
C ASN A 98 -0.36 18.98 11.51
N THR A 99 0.95 18.77 11.42
CA THR A 99 1.62 18.51 10.14
C THR A 99 1.51 17.03 9.74
N VAL A 100 1.39 16.13 10.73
CA VAL A 100 1.04 14.71 10.51
C VAL A 100 -0.46 14.60 10.19
N LYS A 101 -0.82 13.86 9.14
CA LYS A 101 -2.24 13.62 8.82
C LYS A 101 -2.60 12.17 9.04
N LEU A 102 -3.52 11.93 9.98
CA LEU A 102 -4.24 10.67 10.11
C LEU A 102 -5.55 10.79 9.32
N TYR A 103 -5.70 10.01 8.25
CA TYR A 103 -6.89 10.10 7.41
C TYR A 103 -8.10 9.56 8.17
N LYS A 104 -9.22 10.30 8.13
CA LYS A 104 -10.45 9.94 8.85
C LYS A 104 -11.24 8.85 8.15
N ASP A 105 -11.21 8.85 6.83
CA ASP A 105 -11.77 7.77 6.04
C ASP A 105 -10.96 6.50 6.27
N THR A 106 -11.65 5.41 6.53
CA THR A 106 -11.05 4.08 6.55
C THR A 106 -11.06 3.48 5.15
N TYR A 107 -10.05 2.68 4.85
CA TYR A 107 -9.87 2.03 3.56
C TYR A 107 -10.10 0.53 3.70
N MET A 108 -10.68 -0.09 2.67
CA MET A 108 -10.57 -1.53 2.46
C MET A 108 -9.48 -1.79 1.42
N ILE A 109 -8.86 -2.97 1.49
CA ILE A 109 -7.77 -3.33 0.60
C ILE A 109 -8.20 -4.49 -0.28
N LEU A 110 -8.02 -4.31 -1.58
CA LEU A 110 -8.19 -5.34 -2.58
C LEU A 110 -6.79 -5.89 -2.88
N ALA A 111 -6.60 -7.19 -2.72
CA ALA A 111 -5.42 -7.89 -3.20
C ALA A 111 -5.75 -8.53 -4.54
N VAL A 112 -4.88 -8.33 -5.53
CA VAL A 112 -5.09 -8.82 -6.88
C VAL A 112 -4.05 -9.87 -7.21
N THR A 113 -4.53 -11.08 -7.47
CA THR A 113 -3.72 -12.19 -7.94
C THR A 113 -4.00 -12.38 -9.42
N SER A 114 -3.11 -11.87 -10.28
CA SER A 114 -3.27 -11.98 -11.72
C SER A 114 -2.27 -12.98 -12.30
N ALA A 115 -2.76 -14.12 -12.77
CA ALA A 115 -1.96 -15.01 -13.59
C ALA A 115 -1.90 -14.48 -15.04
N GLY A 116 -0.74 -14.00 -15.49
CA GLY A 116 -0.43 -13.85 -16.91
C GLY A 116 -0.67 -12.48 -17.56
N LEU A 117 -0.79 -11.38 -16.80
CA LEU A 117 -0.80 -10.01 -17.34
C LEU A 117 0.56 -9.33 -17.18
N ASP A 118 0.97 -8.55 -18.19
CA ASP A 118 2.13 -7.66 -18.09
C ASP A 118 1.88 -6.58 -17.01
N PRO A 119 2.90 -6.21 -16.21
CA PRO A 119 2.78 -5.22 -15.13
C PRO A 119 2.08 -3.90 -15.50
N GLY A 120 2.38 -3.31 -16.67
CA GLY A 120 1.78 -2.06 -17.10
C GLY A 120 0.31 -2.18 -17.51
N GLY A 121 -0.04 -3.21 -18.27
CA GLY A 121 -1.43 -3.55 -18.58
C GLY A 121 -2.26 -3.82 -17.33
N ARG A 122 -1.66 -4.46 -16.32
CA ARG A 122 -2.31 -4.78 -15.04
C ARG A 122 -2.70 -3.55 -14.21
N VAL A 123 -1.80 -2.55 -14.07
CA VAL A 123 -2.14 -1.29 -13.38
C VAL A 123 -3.36 -0.63 -14.05
N MET A 124 -3.39 -0.63 -15.38
CA MET A 124 -4.47 -0.03 -16.15
C MET A 124 -5.79 -0.79 -16.04
N GLU A 125 -5.75 -2.10 -16.25
CA GLU A 125 -6.94 -2.96 -16.23
C GLU A 125 -7.65 -2.91 -14.87
N LEU A 126 -6.88 -2.82 -13.77
CA LEU A 126 -7.41 -2.79 -12.42
C LEU A 126 -7.90 -1.41 -11.98
N SER A 127 -7.21 -0.34 -12.39
CA SER A 127 -7.56 1.02 -11.97
C SER A 127 -8.66 1.66 -12.82
N SER A 128 -8.79 1.24 -14.09
CA SER A 128 -9.76 1.80 -15.03
C SER A 128 -11.22 1.66 -14.57
N PRO A 129 -11.74 0.47 -14.19
CA PRO A 129 -13.12 0.31 -13.73
C PRO A 129 -13.48 1.25 -12.58
N LEU A 130 -12.55 1.41 -11.63
CA LEU A 130 -12.71 2.24 -10.44
C LEU A 130 -12.69 3.74 -10.79
N ALA A 131 -11.82 4.13 -11.72
CA ALA A 131 -11.75 5.50 -12.23
C ALA A 131 -13.05 5.91 -12.97
N PHE A 132 -13.60 5.01 -13.81
CA PHE A 132 -14.89 5.23 -14.48
C PHE A 132 -16.06 5.27 -13.51
N ALA A 133 -15.97 4.57 -12.38
CA ALA A 133 -16.97 4.65 -11.30
C ALA A 133 -16.79 5.90 -10.41
N GLY A 134 -15.76 6.72 -10.65
CA GLY A 134 -15.46 7.90 -9.83
C GLY A 134 -15.01 7.54 -8.41
N ILE A 135 -14.30 6.42 -8.24
CA ILE A 135 -13.80 5.93 -6.95
C ILE A 135 -12.32 6.33 -6.81
N PRO A 136 -11.92 7.06 -5.75
CA PRO A 136 -10.52 7.35 -5.50
C PRO A 136 -9.80 6.10 -5.01
N ILE A 137 -8.57 5.90 -5.46
CA ILE A 137 -7.77 4.72 -5.12
C ILE A 137 -6.33 5.11 -4.75
N PHE A 138 -5.71 4.31 -3.90
CA PHE A 138 -4.25 4.22 -3.82
C PHE A 138 -3.83 2.85 -4.36
N PHE A 139 -2.88 2.84 -5.28
CA PHE A 139 -2.38 1.63 -5.93
C PHE A 139 -0.95 1.35 -5.48
N ILE A 140 -0.68 0.12 -5.03
CA ILE A 140 0.64 -0.32 -4.54
C ILE A 140 1.01 -1.61 -5.27
N THR A 141 1.95 -1.52 -6.21
CA THR A 141 2.60 -2.69 -6.79
C THR A 141 3.64 -3.24 -5.82
N THR A 142 3.62 -4.56 -5.61
CA THR A 142 4.61 -5.28 -4.80
C THR A 142 5.24 -6.40 -5.60
N TYR A 143 6.17 -7.14 -4.99
CA TYR A 143 6.90 -8.24 -5.64
C TYR A 143 5.97 -9.37 -6.10
N TYR A 144 4.89 -9.65 -5.37
CA TYR A 144 3.99 -10.78 -5.65
C TYR A 144 2.61 -10.33 -6.14
N SER A 145 2.04 -9.34 -5.46
CA SER A 145 0.65 -8.92 -5.69
C SER A 145 0.54 -7.40 -5.85
N ASP A 146 -0.53 -6.97 -6.51
CA ASP A 146 -0.93 -5.55 -6.49
C ASP A 146 -2.02 -5.33 -5.45
N PHE A 147 -1.91 -4.23 -4.71
CA PHE A 147 -2.87 -3.85 -3.69
C PHE A 147 -3.53 -2.53 -4.04
N ILE A 148 -4.86 -2.47 -3.87
CA ILE A 148 -5.66 -1.28 -4.14
C ILE A 148 -6.38 -0.91 -2.86
N LEU A 149 -6.07 0.26 -2.31
CA LEU A 149 -6.83 0.84 -1.22
C LEU A 149 -7.96 1.67 -1.81
N VAL A 150 -9.17 1.43 -1.31
CA VAL A 150 -10.35 2.21 -1.67
C VAL A 150 -11.10 2.60 -0.40
N PRO A 151 -11.79 3.75 -0.36
CA PRO A 151 -12.60 4.12 0.80
C PRO A 151 -13.61 3.02 1.12
N ALA A 152 -13.66 2.57 2.37
CA ALA A 152 -14.54 1.47 2.80
C ALA A 152 -16.03 1.78 2.52
N LYS A 153 -16.40 3.06 2.56
CA LYS A 153 -17.75 3.56 2.22
C LYS A 153 -18.16 3.29 0.76
N GLU A 154 -17.20 3.07 -0.14
CA GLU A 154 -17.44 2.84 -1.57
C GLU A 154 -17.53 1.34 -1.94
N LYS A 155 -17.54 0.42 -0.96
CA LYS A 155 -17.50 -1.04 -1.19
C LYS A 155 -18.50 -1.54 -2.23
N GLN A 156 -19.75 -1.09 -2.17
CA GLN A 156 -20.78 -1.52 -3.11
C GLN A 156 -20.49 -1.04 -4.55
N LYS A 157 -20.03 0.21 -4.72
CA LYS A 157 -19.65 0.73 -6.04
C LYS A 157 -18.44 0.01 -6.61
N VAL A 158 -17.47 -0.34 -5.76
CA VAL A 158 -16.28 -1.11 -6.14
C VAL A 158 -16.68 -2.48 -6.68
N VAL A 159 -17.49 -3.23 -5.93
CA VAL A 159 -17.99 -4.55 -6.35
C VAL A 159 -18.73 -4.45 -7.68
N GLN A 160 -19.64 -3.48 -7.82
CA GLN A 160 -20.38 -3.27 -9.06
C GLN A 160 -19.46 -2.93 -10.24
N ALA A 161 -18.48 -2.04 -10.04
CA ALA A 161 -17.55 -1.61 -11.09
C ALA A 161 -16.66 -2.75 -11.59
N LEU A 162 -16.16 -3.59 -10.67
CA LEU A 162 -15.30 -4.73 -11.01
C LEU A 162 -16.11 -5.84 -11.70
N LEU A 163 -17.28 -6.21 -11.19
CA LEU A 163 -18.14 -7.22 -11.81
C LEU A 163 -18.61 -6.80 -13.22
N ALA A 164 -18.93 -5.52 -13.42
CA ALA A 164 -19.30 -4.99 -14.74
C ALA A 164 -18.17 -5.11 -15.78
N LYS A 165 -16.92 -5.30 -15.35
CA LYS A 165 -15.75 -5.49 -16.20
C LYS A 165 -15.25 -6.94 -16.22
N GLY A 166 -16.00 -7.87 -15.62
CA GLY A 166 -15.74 -9.31 -15.71
C GLY A 166 -14.71 -9.84 -14.71
N PHE A 167 -14.38 -9.08 -13.66
CA PHE A 167 -13.50 -9.57 -12.58
C PHE A 167 -14.22 -10.60 -11.71
N GLU A 168 -13.50 -11.65 -11.31
CA GLU A 168 -13.98 -12.64 -10.36
C GLU A 168 -13.58 -12.22 -8.94
N LEU A 169 -14.58 -12.04 -8.07
CA LEU A 169 -14.37 -11.69 -6.66
C LEU A 169 -14.33 -12.98 -5.84
N SER A 170 -13.26 -13.21 -5.09
CA SER A 170 -13.14 -14.44 -4.30
C SER A 170 -14.11 -14.47 -3.11
N GLU A 171 -14.83 -15.58 -2.96
CA GLU A 171 -15.89 -15.81 -1.98
C GLU A 171 -15.35 -16.15 -0.58
N ASN A 172 -14.68 -15.21 0.10
CA ASN A 172 -14.45 -15.34 1.54
C ASN A 172 -15.23 -14.34 2.41
N GLN A 173 -16.15 -13.56 1.84
CA GLN A 173 -17.00 -12.63 2.62
C GLN A 173 -18.43 -12.44 2.07
N SER A 174 -18.97 -13.39 1.32
CA SER A 174 -20.41 -13.44 0.98
C SER A 174 -21.33 -13.72 2.19
N ASN A 175 -20.76 -13.93 3.39
CA ASN A 175 -21.48 -14.26 4.63
C ASN A 175 -21.56 -13.13 5.68
N PHE A 176 -21.63 -11.86 5.27
CA PHE A 176 -22.18 -10.83 6.15
C PHE A 176 -23.68 -10.68 5.89
N VAL A 177 -24.45 -11.55 6.54
CA VAL A 177 -25.91 -11.41 6.63
C VAL A 177 -26.21 -10.12 7.39
N ASN A 178 -26.93 -9.19 6.76
CA ASN A 178 -27.50 -8.02 7.44
C ASN A 178 -28.36 -8.48 8.64
N PRO A 179 -28.11 -8.05 9.89
CA PRO A 179 -28.98 -8.39 11.01
C PRO A 179 -30.33 -7.66 11.00
N SER A 180 -30.61 -6.84 9.98
CA SER A 180 -31.79 -5.96 9.92
C SER A 180 -32.75 -6.41 8.83
N MET A 181 -33.22 -7.65 8.92
CA MET A 181 -34.34 -8.15 8.10
C MET A 181 -35.56 -8.50 8.94
N TYR A 182 -35.90 -7.69 9.95
CA TYR A 182 -37.23 -7.68 10.58
C TYR A 182 -37.55 -6.29 11.14
N ALA A 183 -37.95 -5.34 10.28
CA ALA A 183 -38.70 -4.17 10.69
C ALA A 183 -39.67 -3.78 9.55
N PRO A 184 -40.99 -3.66 9.80
CA PRO A 184 -41.95 -3.30 8.77
C PRO A 184 -41.98 -1.78 8.55
N ASN A 185 -42.06 -1.40 7.27
CA ASN A 185 -42.44 -0.11 6.68
C ASN A 185 -42.56 1.13 7.60
N SER A 186 -41.67 2.10 7.41
CA SER A 186 -42.00 3.52 7.62
C SER A 186 -41.18 4.42 6.69
N SER A 187 -41.90 5.09 5.77
CA SER A 187 -41.64 6.42 5.18
C SER A 187 -40.19 6.87 4.93
N ASP A 188 -39.85 6.93 3.64
CA ASP A 188 -39.31 8.10 2.93
C ASP A 188 -38.49 9.10 3.78
N THR A 189 -37.16 8.88 3.83
CA THR A 189 -36.20 9.93 4.16
C THR A 189 -35.10 9.94 3.11
N ASP A 190 -35.23 10.94 2.24
CA ASP A 190 -34.28 11.46 1.27
C ASP A 190 -32.87 11.62 1.88
N LEU A 191 -32.03 10.59 1.73
CA LEU A 191 -30.59 10.70 1.92
C LEU A 191 -30.03 11.37 0.67
N SER A 192 -29.96 12.70 0.72
CA SER A 192 -29.25 13.55 -0.22
C SER A 192 -27.76 13.20 -0.24
N GLN A 193 -27.41 12.12 -0.96
CA GLN A 193 -26.07 11.90 -1.47
C GLN A 193 -25.79 13.04 -2.44
N LYS A 194 -24.92 13.96 -2.04
CA LYS A 194 -24.39 14.95 -2.98
C LYS A 194 -23.86 14.19 -4.20
N PRO A 195 -24.34 14.48 -5.43
CA PRO A 195 -23.81 13.84 -6.61
C PRO A 195 -22.30 14.13 -6.68
N PRO A 196 -21.49 13.21 -7.22
CA PRO A 196 -20.07 13.46 -7.42
C PRO A 196 -19.90 14.79 -8.16
N SER A 197 -18.97 15.64 -7.71
CA SER A 197 -18.81 17.03 -8.22
C SER A 197 -18.53 17.10 -9.73
N THR A 198 -18.19 15.98 -10.37
CA THR A 198 -18.01 15.86 -11.81
C THR A 198 -18.62 14.56 -12.33
N PRO A 199 -19.31 14.56 -13.48
CA PRO A 199 -19.81 13.33 -14.08
C PRO A 199 -18.65 12.37 -14.41
N PRO A 200 -18.87 11.04 -14.44
CA PRO A 200 -17.88 10.07 -14.88
C PRO A 200 -17.26 10.40 -16.26
N PRO A 201 -16.01 9.99 -16.53
CA PRO A 201 -15.46 10.06 -17.89
C PRO A 201 -16.18 9.08 -18.83
N SER A 202 -16.27 9.42 -20.12
CA SER A 202 -16.98 8.61 -21.12
C SER A 202 -16.07 7.62 -21.85
N ASN A 203 -14.77 7.89 -21.90
CA ASN A 203 -13.73 7.04 -22.51
C ASN A 203 -12.35 7.34 -21.92
N ASP A 204 -11.34 6.53 -22.29
CA ASP A 204 -9.99 6.63 -21.76
C ASP A 204 -9.29 7.95 -22.13
N ASP A 205 -9.53 8.49 -23.33
CA ASP A 205 -8.90 9.74 -23.77
C ASP A 205 -9.42 10.93 -22.97
N GLU A 206 -10.73 10.95 -22.69
CA GLU A 206 -11.34 11.94 -21.82
C GLU A 206 -10.81 11.82 -20.38
N LEU A 207 -10.69 10.59 -19.85
CA LEU A 207 -10.14 10.33 -18.52
C LEU A 207 -8.70 10.84 -18.42
N GLN A 208 -7.84 10.54 -19.41
CA GLN A 208 -6.47 11.03 -19.46
C GLN A 208 -6.42 12.56 -19.55
N ALA A 209 -7.19 13.17 -20.44
CA ALA A 209 -7.23 14.63 -20.59
C ALA A 209 -7.66 15.33 -19.28
N ARG A 210 -8.68 14.80 -18.59
CA ARG A 210 -9.12 15.30 -17.27
C ARG A 210 -8.02 15.14 -16.21
N THR A 211 -7.31 14.02 -16.22
CA THR A 211 -6.20 13.74 -15.30
C THR A 211 -5.09 14.76 -15.46
N PHE A 212 -4.54 14.94 -16.66
CA PHE A 212 -3.44 15.88 -16.87
C PHE A 212 -3.87 17.34 -16.67
N LYS A 213 -5.12 17.69 -16.97
CA LYS A 213 -5.68 19.00 -16.62
C LYS A 213 -5.71 19.24 -15.11
N LEU A 214 -6.07 18.22 -14.32
CA LEU A 214 -6.06 18.29 -12.85
C LEU A 214 -4.63 18.44 -12.32
N LEU A 215 -3.70 17.61 -12.78
CA LEU A 215 -2.30 17.65 -12.38
C LEU A 215 -1.66 19.01 -12.71
N LEU A 216 -1.86 19.51 -13.92
CA LEU A 216 -1.36 20.83 -14.35
C LEU A 216 -1.97 21.97 -13.53
N LYS A 217 -3.26 21.89 -13.19
CA LYS A 217 -3.95 22.89 -12.34
C LYS A 217 -3.31 22.99 -10.96
N HIS A 218 -2.67 21.94 -10.46
CA HIS A 218 -2.06 21.90 -9.12
C HIS A 218 -0.53 21.92 -9.16
N ASP A 219 0.06 22.34 -10.29
CA ASP A 219 1.51 22.45 -10.49
C ASP A 219 2.27 21.13 -10.22
N VAL A 220 1.61 19.99 -10.47
CA VAL A 220 2.25 18.69 -10.35
C VAL A 220 3.27 18.53 -11.46
N LYS A 221 4.49 18.14 -11.10
CA LYS A 221 5.61 17.92 -12.01
C LYS A 221 6.11 16.50 -11.87
N ALA A 222 6.47 15.88 -12.99
CA ALA A 222 7.22 14.63 -13.00
C ALA A 222 8.68 14.92 -12.64
N ARG A 223 9.22 14.25 -11.62
CA ARG A 223 10.60 14.44 -11.16
C ARG A 223 11.27 13.11 -10.89
N VAL A 224 12.55 13.02 -11.22
CA VAL A 224 13.43 11.92 -10.82
C VAL A 224 14.47 12.51 -9.88
N GLU A 225 14.73 11.81 -8.78
CA GLU A 225 15.81 12.19 -7.88
C GLU A 225 17.15 11.72 -8.44
N PRO A 226 18.16 12.61 -8.51
CA PRO A 226 19.50 12.21 -8.89
C PRO A 226 20.04 11.12 -7.97
N ASP A 227 20.73 10.15 -8.60
CA ASP A 227 21.39 9.03 -7.94
C ASP A 227 20.46 8.15 -7.08
N LEU A 228 19.14 8.22 -7.28
CA LEU A 228 18.18 7.33 -6.64
C LEU A 228 17.82 6.19 -7.61
N GLU A 229 18.41 5.03 -7.35
CA GLU A 229 18.17 3.79 -8.09
C GLU A 229 17.50 2.80 -7.16
N LEU A 230 16.43 2.15 -7.62
CA LEU A 230 15.65 1.23 -6.82
C LEU A 230 15.84 -0.20 -7.30
N VAL A 231 15.65 -1.12 -6.37
CA VAL A 231 15.53 -2.57 -6.61
C VAL A 231 14.27 -3.09 -5.91
N GLN A 232 13.61 -4.06 -6.54
CA GLN A 232 12.41 -4.69 -6.00
C GLN A 232 12.74 -6.12 -5.59
N CYS A 233 12.64 -6.37 -4.30
CA CYS A 233 13.04 -7.63 -3.68
C CYS A 233 11.90 -8.19 -2.80
N SER A 234 12.07 -9.45 -2.44
CA SER A 234 11.26 -10.16 -1.48
C SER A 234 12.13 -10.63 -0.32
N GLY A 235 11.55 -10.73 0.87
CA GLY A 235 12.13 -11.47 1.98
C GLY A 235 12.11 -12.97 1.73
N ARG A 236 13.12 -13.68 2.23
CA ARG A 236 13.14 -15.15 2.14
C ARG A 236 11.97 -15.75 2.92
N GLU A 237 11.19 -16.61 2.27
CA GLU A 237 10.14 -17.38 2.94
C GLU A 237 10.79 -18.40 3.90
N ILE A 238 10.39 -18.42 5.16
CA ILE A 238 10.84 -19.44 6.10
C ILE A 238 10.07 -20.71 5.78
N SER A 239 10.64 -21.58 4.96
CA SER A 239 10.06 -22.90 4.75
C SER A 239 9.96 -23.62 6.10
N PRO A 240 8.80 -24.16 6.51
CA PRO A 240 8.67 -24.89 7.77
C PRO A 240 9.58 -26.13 7.85
N LEU A 241 10.14 -26.59 6.71
CA LEU A 241 11.12 -27.67 6.62
C LEU A 241 12.52 -27.31 7.11
N THR A 242 12.97 -26.05 7.06
CA THR A 242 14.32 -25.68 7.57
C THR A 242 14.37 -25.71 9.10
N ASN A 243 13.24 -25.51 9.77
CA ASN A 243 13.12 -25.72 11.22
C ASN A 243 13.22 -27.22 11.62
N ALA A 244 13.03 -28.16 10.69
CA ALA A 244 13.15 -29.60 10.99
C ALA A 244 14.61 -30.06 11.16
N TYR A 245 15.57 -29.35 10.56
CA TYR A 245 17.00 -29.74 10.60
C TYR A 245 17.86 -28.87 11.53
N GLY A 246 17.33 -27.72 12.01
CA GLY A 246 18.08 -26.75 12.84
C GLY A 246 17.88 -26.88 14.36
N HIS A 247 16.92 -27.67 14.84
CA HIS A 247 16.66 -27.82 16.28
C HIS A 247 16.77 -29.29 16.68
N ARG A 248 17.98 -29.71 17.12
CA ARG A 248 18.08 -30.84 18.04
C ARG A 248 17.33 -30.43 19.31
N PRO A 249 16.19 -31.08 19.66
CA PRO A 249 15.55 -30.80 20.94
C PRO A 249 16.52 -31.25 22.03
N SER A 250 16.97 -30.31 22.85
CA SER A 250 17.57 -30.66 24.14
C SER A 250 16.53 -31.49 24.90
N MET A 251 16.78 -32.79 25.06
CA MET A 251 15.98 -33.69 25.88
C MET A 251 16.13 -33.33 27.36
N SER A 252 15.51 -32.22 27.78
CA SER A 252 15.24 -31.93 29.18
C SER A 252 14.29 -30.75 29.29
N ARG A 253 12.98 -31.03 29.16
CA ARG A 253 11.91 -30.51 30.03
C ARG A 253 10.57 -31.03 29.55
N LYS A 254 9.85 -31.67 30.48
CA LYS A 254 8.50 -32.20 30.31
C LYS A 254 7.51 -31.07 30.01
N SER A 255 6.66 -31.34 29.01
CA SER A 255 5.26 -30.92 28.85
C SER A 255 4.74 -29.77 29.72
N SER A 256 4.58 -28.60 29.10
CA SER A 256 3.37 -27.79 29.26
C SER A 256 2.95 -27.29 27.86
N THR A 257 1.97 -27.96 27.27
CA THR A 257 1.18 -27.44 26.16
C THR A 257 0.57 -26.08 26.57
N ASP A 258 0.58 -25.10 25.65
CA ASP A 258 -0.16 -23.81 25.67
C ASP A 258 0.47 -22.48 26.14
N TYR A 259 1.79 -22.38 26.41
CA TYR A 259 2.37 -21.05 26.72
C TYR A 259 3.28 -20.48 25.61
N ARG A 260 2.67 -19.57 24.83
CA ARG A 260 3.26 -18.49 23.99
C ARG A 260 3.68 -18.85 22.56
N ARG A 261 2.71 -18.89 21.64
CA ARG A 261 2.95 -18.56 20.23
C ARG A 261 3.40 -17.11 20.17
N SER A 262 4.70 -16.86 19.95
CA SER A 262 5.26 -15.52 19.85
C SER A 262 5.47 -15.17 18.39
N TRP A 263 5.24 -13.91 18.00
CA TRP A 263 5.49 -13.42 16.65
C TRP A 263 6.89 -13.79 16.13
N ILE A 264 7.91 -13.71 17.00
CA ILE A 264 9.30 -13.93 16.63
C ILE A 264 9.60 -15.36 16.13
N SER A 265 8.75 -16.35 16.46
CA SER A 265 8.95 -17.73 16.00
C SER A 265 8.45 -17.98 14.57
N HIS A 266 7.73 -17.04 13.97
CA HIS A 266 7.11 -17.16 12.65
C HIS A 266 7.68 -16.20 11.61
N VAL A 267 8.78 -15.51 11.94
CA VAL A 267 9.39 -14.47 11.09
C VAL A 267 10.89 -14.65 10.96
N ASP A 268 11.45 -14.18 9.84
CA ASP A 268 12.89 -14.19 9.61
C ASP A 268 13.51 -13.05 10.41
N THR A 269 14.04 -13.39 11.59
CA THR A 269 14.66 -12.40 12.49
C THR A 269 15.84 -11.67 11.84
N LYS A 270 16.56 -12.28 10.90
CA LYS A 270 17.65 -11.61 10.16
C LYS A 270 17.05 -10.53 9.27
N LEU A 271 16.07 -10.89 8.45
CA LEU A 271 15.36 -9.94 7.59
C LEU A 271 14.78 -8.75 8.38
N TYR A 272 14.06 -9.01 9.48
CA TYR A 272 13.48 -7.92 10.28
C TYR A 272 14.56 -7.05 10.94
N THR A 273 15.70 -7.62 11.35
CA THR A 273 16.84 -6.84 11.83
C THR A 273 17.40 -5.93 10.72
N CYS A 274 17.50 -6.42 9.49
CA CYS A 274 17.91 -5.62 8.33
C CYS A 274 16.91 -4.50 8.02
N ILE A 275 15.60 -4.77 8.09
CA ILE A 275 14.54 -3.75 7.93
C ILE A 275 14.67 -2.66 9.00
N VAL A 276 14.83 -3.05 10.27
CA VAL A 276 15.02 -2.10 11.37
C VAL A 276 16.28 -1.26 11.15
N SER A 277 17.38 -1.89 10.74
CA SER A 277 18.63 -1.18 10.38
C SER A 277 18.38 -0.15 9.29
N ALA A 278 17.72 -0.54 8.19
CA ALA A 278 17.38 0.37 7.09
C ALA A 278 16.50 1.54 7.54
N LEU A 279 15.48 1.30 8.37
CA LEU A 279 14.60 2.36 8.90
C LEU A 279 15.38 3.34 9.79
N VAL A 280 16.27 2.84 10.65
CA VAL A 280 17.11 3.68 11.52
C VAL A 280 18.08 4.54 10.71
N SER A 281 18.54 4.06 9.55
CA SER A 281 19.42 4.80 8.64
C SER A 281 18.76 5.97 7.91
N GLN A 282 17.46 6.23 8.09
CA GLN A 282 16.70 7.30 7.41
C GLN A 282 16.82 7.21 5.88
N PRO A 283 16.24 6.17 5.26
CA PRO A 283 16.46 5.87 3.85
C PRO A 283 15.87 6.98 2.96
N ARG A 284 16.54 7.30 1.84
CA ARG A 284 15.97 8.20 0.81
C ARG A 284 14.72 7.60 0.18
N PHE A 285 14.73 6.27 -0.01
CA PHE A 285 13.58 5.51 -0.48
C PHE A 285 13.57 4.11 0.13
N LEU A 286 12.43 3.74 0.72
CA LEU A 286 12.12 2.39 1.18
C LEU A 286 10.61 2.23 1.23
N SER A 287 10.05 1.26 0.51
CA SER A 287 8.67 0.84 0.62
C SER A 287 8.61 -0.63 1.01
N LEU A 288 8.20 -0.91 2.24
CA LEU A 288 7.97 -2.24 2.78
C LEU A 288 6.48 -2.54 2.75
N THR A 289 6.10 -3.71 2.25
CA THR A 289 4.73 -4.25 2.35
C THR A 289 4.76 -5.64 2.99
N LEU A 290 3.97 -5.81 4.05
CA LEU A 290 3.65 -7.11 4.66
C LEU A 290 2.17 -7.41 4.40
N ALA A 291 1.85 -8.58 3.88
CA ALA A 291 0.46 -9.01 3.67
C ALA A 291 0.32 -10.49 4.04
N GLN A 292 -0.87 -10.90 4.47
CA GLN A 292 -1.11 -12.24 5.04
C GLN A 292 -0.80 -13.43 4.09
N ASP A 293 -0.83 -13.21 2.79
CA ASP A 293 -0.65 -14.27 1.77
C ASP A 293 0.64 -14.10 0.95
N ASP A 294 1.42 -13.04 1.21
CA ASP A 294 2.66 -12.72 0.49
C ASP A 294 3.87 -12.67 1.45
N PRO A 295 5.04 -13.21 1.05
CA PRO A 295 6.28 -12.89 1.73
C PRO A 295 6.54 -11.38 1.76
N PRO A 296 7.30 -10.86 2.74
CA PRO A 296 7.60 -9.43 2.83
C PRO A 296 8.16 -8.87 1.51
N SER A 297 7.53 -7.84 0.96
CA SER A 297 8.00 -7.19 -0.27
C SER A 297 8.67 -5.86 0.04
N LEU A 298 9.83 -5.63 -0.58
CA LEU A 298 10.61 -4.41 -0.42
C LEU A 298 10.92 -3.79 -1.77
N LEU A 299 10.58 -2.52 -1.94
CA LEU A 299 11.12 -1.66 -2.98
C LEU A 299 12.04 -0.65 -2.30
N LEU A 300 13.35 -0.75 -2.49
CA LEU A 300 14.32 0.01 -1.72
C LEU A 300 15.37 0.68 -2.61
N ASP A 301 15.95 1.77 -2.11
CA ASP A 301 17.18 2.36 -2.65
C ASP A 301 18.29 1.30 -2.69
N LYS A 302 18.91 1.10 -3.86
CA LYS A 302 19.96 0.11 -4.09
C LYS A 302 21.14 0.29 -3.12
N ALA A 303 21.38 1.51 -2.62
CA ALA A 303 22.39 1.78 -1.60
C ALA A 303 22.13 1.07 -0.26
N LEU A 304 20.90 0.60 0.00
CA LEU A 304 20.55 -0.14 1.21
C LEU A 304 20.79 -1.64 1.10
N LEU A 305 21.03 -2.19 -0.10
CA LEU A 305 21.27 -3.64 -0.30
C LEU A 305 22.34 -4.23 0.64
N PRO A 306 23.48 -3.56 0.91
CA PRO A 306 24.49 -4.09 1.83
C PRO A 306 23.97 -4.37 3.25
N ASN A 307 22.88 -3.71 3.68
CA ASN A 307 22.27 -3.96 5.00
C ASN A 307 21.54 -5.30 5.07
N PHE A 308 21.16 -5.87 3.93
CA PHE A 308 20.30 -7.05 3.85
C PHE A 308 21.05 -8.35 3.60
N ASP A 309 22.29 -8.30 3.13
CA ASP A 309 23.12 -9.48 2.85
C ASP A 309 22.34 -10.52 2.01
N ASP A 310 22.28 -11.79 2.42
CA ASP A 310 21.52 -12.84 1.73
C ASP A 310 20.04 -12.93 2.14
N SER A 311 19.52 -11.97 2.91
CA SER A 311 18.14 -12.02 3.45
C SER A 311 17.07 -11.67 2.40
N LEU A 312 17.49 -11.09 1.27
CA LEU A 312 16.62 -10.74 0.15
C LEU A 312 16.72 -11.75 -1.00
N VAL A 313 15.62 -11.88 -1.72
CA VAL A 313 15.48 -12.65 -2.96
C VAL A 313 14.91 -11.74 -4.04
N GLY A 314 15.35 -11.91 -5.28
CA GLY A 314 14.88 -11.13 -6.43
C GLY A 314 16.03 -10.58 -7.26
N ASP A 315 15.71 -9.66 -8.17
CA ASP A 315 16.71 -9.01 -9.01
C ASP A 315 17.35 -7.82 -8.25
N THR A 316 18.51 -8.08 -7.64
CA THR A 316 19.31 -7.07 -6.94
C THR A 316 20.24 -6.29 -7.87
N GLU A 317 20.44 -6.79 -9.10
CA GLU A 317 21.31 -6.16 -10.09
C GLU A 317 20.54 -5.20 -10.99
N GLY A 318 19.24 -5.42 -11.15
CA GLY A 318 18.31 -4.53 -11.81
C GLY A 318 18.40 -3.08 -11.33
N VAL A 319 17.92 -2.17 -12.19
CA VAL A 319 17.87 -0.74 -11.89
C VAL A 319 16.52 -0.20 -12.31
N LEU A 320 15.73 0.15 -11.30
CA LEU A 320 14.45 0.83 -11.46
C LEU A 320 14.62 2.31 -11.09
N ILE A 321 13.99 3.19 -11.86
CA ILE A 321 14.03 4.64 -11.69
C ILE A 321 12.63 5.12 -11.29
N PRO A 322 12.49 5.77 -10.11
CA PRO A 322 11.23 6.33 -9.66
C PRO A 322 10.99 7.72 -10.25
N ILE A 323 9.86 7.90 -10.90
CA ILE A 323 9.32 9.20 -11.31
C ILE A 323 8.24 9.60 -10.31
N PHE A 324 8.52 10.63 -9.53
CA PHE A 324 7.63 11.19 -8.52
C PHE A 324 6.67 12.21 -9.13
N LEU A 325 5.41 12.11 -8.73
CA LEU A 325 4.36 13.10 -8.92
C LEU A 325 3.93 13.57 -7.53
N ASP A 326 4.25 14.82 -7.18
CA ASP A 326 3.79 15.42 -5.91
C ASP A 326 2.30 15.74 -6.00
N LEU A 327 1.49 14.96 -5.29
CA LEU A 327 0.04 15.09 -5.23
C LEU A 327 -0.42 15.78 -3.94
N GLY A 328 0.48 16.37 -3.16
CA GLY A 328 0.16 16.94 -1.85
C GLY A 328 -0.78 18.15 -1.89
N GLY A 329 -0.96 18.76 -3.07
CA GLY A 329 -1.94 19.81 -3.35
C GLY A 329 -3.33 19.30 -3.77
N LEU A 330 -3.48 17.99 -4.00
CA LEU A 330 -4.73 17.38 -4.44
C LEU A 330 -5.56 16.88 -3.23
N SER A 331 -6.87 16.76 -3.45
CA SER A 331 -7.77 16.11 -2.50
C SER A 331 -7.60 14.59 -2.57
N SER A 332 -7.79 13.90 -1.44
CA SER A 332 -7.88 12.44 -1.37
C SER A 332 -9.05 11.86 -2.16
N GLU A 333 -10.03 12.69 -2.51
CA GLU A 333 -11.19 12.33 -3.33
C GLU A 333 -10.90 12.47 -4.84
N SER A 334 -9.67 12.82 -5.22
CA SER A 334 -9.29 12.91 -6.63
C SER A 334 -9.25 11.51 -7.25
N THR A 335 -9.84 11.35 -8.43
CA THR A 335 -10.01 10.06 -9.09
C THR A 335 -9.29 10.02 -10.44
N GLY A 336 -9.02 8.82 -10.92
CA GLY A 336 -8.47 8.62 -12.27
C GLY A 336 -6.99 8.93 -12.46
N ILE A 337 -6.25 9.38 -11.42
CA ILE A 337 -4.83 9.72 -11.54
C ILE A 337 -3.98 8.51 -11.96
N VAL A 338 -4.11 7.38 -11.24
CA VAL A 338 -3.34 6.16 -11.51
C VAL A 338 -3.59 5.68 -12.95
N CYS A 339 -4.85 5.48 -13.32
CA CYS A 339 -5.27 5.07 -14.67
C CYS A 339 -4.87 6.10 -15.74
N GLY A 340 -5.04 7.39 -15.48
CA GLY A 340 -4.70 8.44 -16.44
C GLY A 340 -3.19 8.51 -16.73
N VAL A 341 -2.35 8.38 -15.70
CA VAL A 341 -0.89 8.38 -15.85
C VAL A 341 -0.41 7.08 -16.48
N ALA A 342 -0.77 5.92 -15.92
CA ALA A 342 -0.35 4.62 -16.44
C ALA A 342 -0.83 4.43 -17.89
N GLY A 343 -2.07 4.83 -18.19
CA GLY A 343 -2.66 4.66 -19.52
C GLY A 343 -2.05 5.57 -20.56
N ARG A 344 -1.53 6.72 -20.14
CA ARG A 344 -0.78 7.60 -21.04
C ARG A 344 0.60 7.03 -21.34
N LEU A 345 1.26 6.44 -20.34
CA LEU A 345 2.57 5.82 -20.49
C LEU A 345 2.49 4.56 -21.36
N VAL A 346 1.54 3.67 -21.10
CA VAL A 346 1.35 2.43 -21.87
C VAL A 346 1.02 2.71 -23.35
N LYS A 347 0.22 3.75 -23.66
CA LYS A 347 -0.05 4.17 -25.05
C LYS A 347 1.17 4.75 -25.77
N GLY A 348 2.11 5.33 -25.03
CA GLY A 348 3.31 5.99 -25.58
C GLY A 348 4.53 5.08 -25.69
N THR A 349 4.48 3.88 -25.11
CA THR A 349 5.53 2.86 -25.18
C THR A 349 5.15 1.76 -26.16
N ASP A 350 6.10 1.23 -26.92
CA ASP A 350 5.87 0.01 -27.71
C ASP A 350 5.43 -1.13 -26.78
N MET A 351 4.42 -1.90 -27.18
CA MET A 351 3.76 -2.91 -26.34
C MET A 351 4.73 -3.91 -25.69
N ALA A 352 5.86 -4.24 -26.36
CA ALA A 352 6.87 -5.15 -25.83
C ALA A 352 7.69 -4.56 -24.66
N GLU A 353 7.77 -3.23 -24.55
CA GLU A 353 8.52 -2.50 -23.54
C GLU A 353 7.62 -1.92 -22.44
N SER A 354 6.31 -2.22 -22.42
CA SER A 354 5.40 -1.75 -21.36
C SER A 354 5.39 -2.64 -20.10
N SER A 355 6.14 -3.74 -20.15
CA SER A 355 6.11 -4.87 -19.22
C SER A 355 6.71 -4.63 -17.84
N GLU A 356 7.17 -3.43 -17.48
CA GLU A 356 7.82 -3.18 -16.17
C GLU A 356 7.22 -1.98 -15.40
N LEU A 357 6.12 -1.40 -15.88
CA LEU A 357 5.49 -0.29 -15.18
C LEU A 357 4.89 -0.76 -13.85
N SER A 358 5.47 -0.26 -12.76
CA SER A 358 4.96 -0.41 -11.40
C SER A 358 4.49 0.94 -10.86
N TYR A 359 3.50 0.93 -9.96
CA TYR A 359 2.96 2.16 -9.38
C TYR A 359 2.91 2.07 -7.85
N LEU A 360 3.44 3.09 -7.18
CA LEU A 360 3.35 3.24 -5.73
C LEU A 360 2.64 4.55 -5.38
N SER A 361 1.45 4.42 -4.82
CA SER A 361 0.69 5.53 -4.25
C SER A 361 1.00 5.66 -2.76
N THR A 362 1.40 6.86 -2.36
CA THR A 362 1.58 7.28 -0.97
C THR A 362 0.56 8.36 -0.63
N SER A 363 0.52 8.83 0.61
CA SER A 363 -0.48 9.81 1.06
C SER A 363 -0.47 11.13 0.28
N ARG A 364 0.68 11.57 -0.21
CA ARG A 364 0.84 12.82 -0.99
C ARG A 364 1.58 12.65 -2.30
N ALA A 365 1.95 11.44 -2.73
CA ALA A 365 2.63 11.26 -4.00
C ALA A 365 2.19 10.00 -4.75
N GLY A 366 2.17 10.11 -6.07
CA GLY A 366 2.15 8.97 -6.97
C GLY A 366 3.55 8.75 -7.53
N THR A 367 4.07 7.54 -7.45
CA THR A 367 5.40 7.20 -7.97
C THR A 367 5.26 6.15 -9.05
N VAL A 368 5.69 6.49 -10.26
CA VAL A 368 5.80 5.53 -11.36
C VAL A 368 7.22 4.96 -11.34
N ILE A 369 7.35 3.64 -11.34
CA ILE A 369 8.65 2.95 -11.26
C ILE A 369 8.83 2.15 -12.55
N LEU A 370 9.95 2.38 -13.23
CA LEU A 370 10.25 1.86 -14.57
C LEU A 370 11.74 1.49 -14.67
N SER A 371 12.15 0.71 -15.67
CA SER A 371 13.59 0.60 -15.97
C SER A 371 14.17 1.96 -16.37
N ARG A 372 15.51 2.07 -16.30
CA ARG A 372 16.22 3.29 -16.73
C ARG A 372 15.80 3.76 -18.12
N VAL A 373 15.75 2.86 -19.10
CA VAL A 373 15.42 3.21 -20.49
C VAL A 373 13.99 3.74 -20.61
N GLN A 374 13.03 3.05 -19.99
CA GLN A 374 11.63 3.44 -19.98
C GLN A 374 11.40 4.76 -19.23
N SER A 375 12.14 5.01 -18.15
CA SER A 375 11.98 6.24 -17.36
C SER A 375 12.29 7.51 -18.16
N ILE A 376 13.30 7.46 -19.04
CA ILE A 376 13.66 8.57 -19.93
C ILE A 376 12.49 8.86 -20.88
N ARG A 377 11.95 7.81 -21.53
CA ARG A 377 10.81 7.94 -22.44
C ARG A 377 9.56 8.43 -21.70
N ALA A 378 9.32 7.93 -20.49
CA ALA A 378 8.20 8.35 -19.66
C ALA A 378 8.27 9.85 -19.32
N LEU A 379 9.46 10.38 -19.02
CA LEU A 379 9.64 11.82 -18.82
C LEU A 379 9.39 12.64 -20.10
N GLU A 380 9.83 12.15 -21.26
CA GLU A 380 9.53 12.78 -22.56
C GLU A 380 8.02 12.84 -22.84
N ILE A 381 7.26 11.83 -22.40
CA ILE A 381 5.80 11.79 -22.53
C ILE A 381 5.12 12.71 -21.50
N LEU A 382 5.56 12.70 -20.23
CA LEU A 382 4.89 13.39 -19.13
C LEU A 382 5.20 14.89 -19.06
N ASN A 383 6.45 15.30 -19.30
CA ASN A 383 6.87 16.70 -19.13
C ASN A 383 6.08 17.69 -20.00
N PRO A 384 5.80 17.43 -21.28
CA PRO A 384 4.99 18.35 -22.10
C PRO A 384 3.53 18.47 -21.63
N LEU A 385 3.02 17.47 -20.91
CA LEU A 385 1.64 17.46 -20.38
C LEU A 385 1.52 18.14 -19.01
N LEU A 386 2.65 18.29 -18.31
CA LEU A 386 2.73 18.81 -16.94
C LEU A 386 3.42 20.18 -16.85
N THR A 387 3.94 20.70 -17.97
CA THR A 387 4.43 22.07 -18.06
C THR A 387 3.35 22.96 -18.69
N LYS A 388 3.11 24.14 -18.12
CA LYS A 388 2.25 25.14 -18.78
C LYS A 388 2.98 25.57 -20.05
N GLY A 389 2.33 25.43 -21.20
CA GLY A 389 2.84 26.01 -22.45
C GLY A 389 3.20 27.47 -22.21
N SER A 390 4.47 27.80 -22.45
CA SER A 390 5.03 29.15 -22.36
C SER A 390 4.32 30.10 -23.31
#